data_AF-A0A845R3T0-F1
#
_entry.id   AF-A0A845R3T0-F1
#
_cell.length_a   1.000
_cell.length_b   1.000
_cell.length_c   1.000
_cell.angle_alpha   90.00
_cell.angle_beta   90.00
_cell.angle_gamma   90.00
#
_symmetry.space_group_name_H-M   'P 1'
#
loop_
_entity.id
_entity.type
_entity.pdbx_description
1 polymer ?
#
loop_
_entity_poly.entity_id
_entity_poly.type
_entity_poly.pdbx_seq_one_letter_code
_entity_poly.pdbx_strand_id
1 'polypeptide(L)' 'MYQGIERKVRDALNGWFGRGRVESAEPVESGVFRARLMDGGLAYAIVAEDGSVIIDEREAAY' A
#
# COMPACT_ATOMS: atom_id res chain seq x y z
N MET A 1 -2.44 13.15 -11.92
CA MET A 1 -0.96 13.02 -11.84
C MET A 1 -0.64 12.20 -10.60
N TYR A 2 -0.42 10.88 -10.73
CA TYR A 2 -0.19 9.97 -9.58
C TYR A 2 1.21 9.34 -9.54
N GLN A 3 2.05 9.57 -10.56
CA GLN A 3 3.36 8.92 -10.74
C GLN A 3 4.34 9.07 -9.56
N GLY A 4 4.22 10.11 -8.73
CA GLY A 4 5.06 10.29 -7.54
C GLY A 4 4.53 9.58 -6.28
N ILE A 5 3.20 9.44 -6.18
CA ILE A 5 2.53 8.89 -5.00
C ILE A 5 2.68 7.37 -4.96
N GLU A 6 2.59 6.70 -6.11
CA GLU A 6 2.77 5.24 -6.21
C GLU A 6 4.14 4.79 -5.68
N ARG A 7 5.21 5.52 -6.02
CA ARG A 7 6.55 5.23 -5.49
C ARG A 7 6.59 5.41 -3.97
N LYS A 8 6.00 6.48 -3.44
CA LYS A 8 5.96 6.75 -1.99
C LYS A 8 5.18 5.67 -1.24
N VAL A 9 4.03 5.26 -1.77
CA VAL A 9 3.22 4.19 -1.21
C VAL A 9 3.96 2.86 -1.24
N ARG A 10 4.59 2.52 -2.37
CA ARG A 10 5.38 1.29 -2.49
C ARG A 10 6.57 1.27 -1.54
N ASP A 11 7.24 2.40 -1.36
CA ASP A 11 8.35 2.53 -0.40
C ASP A 11 7.87 2.37 1.04
N ALA A 12 6.77 3.03 1.42
CA ALA A 12 6.15 2.88 2.74
C ALA A 12 5.73 1.43 3.03
N LEU A 13 5.06 0.78 2.08
CA LEU A 13 4.66 -0.64 2.19
C LEU A 13 5.90 -1.56 2.33
N ASN A 14 6.96 -1.34 1.55
CA ASN A 14 8.19 -2.12 1.71
C ASN A 14 8.92 -1.83 3.04
N GLY A 15 8.81 -0.61 3.57
CA GLY A 15 9.32 -0.26 4.89
C GLY A 15 8.58 -0.97 6.03
N TRP A 16 7.26 -1.07 5.91
CA TRP A 16 6.39 -1.70 6.91
C TRP A 16 6.45 -3.22 6.90
N PHE A 17 6.25 -3.84 5.73
CA PHE A 17 6.21 -5.30 5.58
C PHE A 17 7.60 -5.93 5.43
N GLY A 18 8.62 -5.13 5.16
CA GLY A 18 9.94 -5.58 4.75
C GLY A 18 10.13 -5.62 3.24
N ARG A 19 11.36 -5.33 2.81
CA ARG A 19 11.72 -5.24 1.38
C ARG A 19 11.41 -6.54 0.65
N GLY A 20 10.63 -6.44 -0.43
CA GLY A 20 10.31 -7.56 -1.31
C GLY A 20 9.10 -8.39 -0.89
N ARG A 21 8.39 -8.04 0.19
CA ARG A 21 7.14 -8.72 0.57
C ARG A 21 5.91 -8.22 -0.19
N VAL A 22 6.00 -7.06 -0.83
CA VAL A 22 4.91 -6.46 -1.62
C VAL A 22 5.06 -6.91 -3.08
N GLU A 23 4.11 -7.72 -3.56
CA GLU A 23 4.03 -8.20 -4.94
C GLU A 23 3.61 -7.07 -5.89
N SER A 24 2.48 -6.42 -5.57
CA SER A 24 1.92 -5.33 -6.37
C SER A 24 1.20 -4.33 -5.47
N ALA A 25 1.09 -3.08 -5.91
CA ALA A 25 0.29 -2.04 -5.27
C ALA A 25 -0.48 -1.28 -6.35
N GLU A 26 -1.80 -1.28 -6.25
CA GLU A 26 -2.69 -0.71 -7.26
C GLU A 26 -3.61 0.35 -6.62
N PRO A 27 -3.80 1.51 -7.25
CA PRO A 27 -4.80 2.47 -6.78
C PRO A 27 -6.21 1.89 -6.95
N VAL A 28 -6.98 1.84 -5.87
CA VAL A 28 -8.38 1.38 -5.89
C VAL A 28 -9.35 2.55 -5.75
N GLU A 29 -8.97 3.59 -5.02
CA GLU A 29 -9.75 4.82 -4.84
C GLU A 29 -8.81 6.03 -4.76
N SER A 30 -9.38 7.24 -4.77
CA SER A 30 -8.59 8.47 -4.67
C SER A 30 -7.83 8.52 -3.34
N GLY A 31 -6.51 8.32 -3.40
CA GLY A 31 -5.65 8.27 -2.21
C GLY A 31 -5.63 6.90 -1.51
N VAL A 32 -6.25 5.86 -2.07
CA VAL A 32 -6.22 4.51 -1.49
C VAL A 32 -5.60 3.52 -2.47
N PHE A 33 -4.63 2.77 -1.96
CA PHE A 33 -3.86 1.78 -2.71
C PHE A 33 -4.02 0.41 -2.06
N ARG A 34 -4.42 -0.58 -2.85
CA ARG A 34 -4.44 -1.98 -2.42
C ARG A 34 -3.09 -2.61 -2.73
N ALA A 35 -2.43 -3.12 -1.70
CA ALA A 35 -1.20 -3.87 -1.79
C ALA A 35 -1.47 -5.36 -1.68
N ARG A 36 -0.90 -6.14 -2.59
CA ARG A 36 -0.88 -7.60 -2.52
C ARG A 36 0.48 -8.05 -2.00
N LEU A 37 0.48 -8.85 -0.95
CA LEU A 37 1.70 -9.41 -0.37
C LEU A 37 2.02 -10.74 -1.03
N MET A 38 3.31 -11.08 -1.08
CA MET A 38 3.82 -12.36 -1.62
C MET A 38 3.26 -13.59 -0.89
N ASP A 39 2.84 -13.43 0.36
CA ASP A 39 2.25 -14.50 1.19
C ASP A 39 0.77 -14.76 0.85
N GLY A 40 0.18 -13.98 -0.05
CA GLY A 40 -1.25 -13.99 -0.34
C GLY A 40 -2.07 -13.03 0.53
N GLY A 41 -1.44 -12.38 1.52
CA GLY A 41 -2.05 -11.33 2.32
C GLY A 41 -2.41 -10.09 1.50
N LEU A 42 -3.40 -9.33 1.99
CA LEU A 42 -3.80 -8.04 1.45
C LEU A 42 -3.52 -6.95 2.49
N ALA A 43 -3.12 -5.79 2.00
CA ALA A 43 -2.95 -4.60 2.83
C ALA A 43 -3.45 -3.38 2.06
N TYR A 44 -3.81 -2.33 2.78
CA TYR A 44 -4.26 -1.08 2.21
C TYR A 44 -3.33 0.05 2.65
N ALA A 45 -2.91 0.89 1.70
CA ALA A 45 -2.18 2.12 1.96
C ALA A 45 -3.08 3.31 1.64
N ILE A 46 -3.32 4.15 2.63
CA ILE A 46 -4.14 5.35 2.54
C ILE A 46 -3.22 6.56 2.60
N VAL A 47 -3.26 7.39 1.57
CA VAL A 47 -2.52 8.64 1.48
C VAL A 47 -3.40 9.75 2.01
N ALA A 48 -3.05 10.26 3.18
CA ALA A 48 -3.73 11.39 3.80
C ALA A 48 -3.45 12.70 3.05
N GLU A 49 -4.27 13.73 3.29
CA GLU A 49 -4.17 15.04 2.62
C GLU A 49 -2.86 15.77 2.96
N ASP A 50 -2.24 15.49 4.12
CA ASP A 50 -0.91 16.01 4.47
C ASP A 50 0.24 15.29 3.74
N GLY A 51 -0.10 14.25 2.97
CA GLY A 51 0.82 13.39 2.25
C GLY A 51 1.36 12.23 3.08
N SER A 52 0.94 12.04 4.33
CA SER A 52 1.30 10.86 5.12
C SER A 52 0.68 9.58 4.53
N VAL A 53 1.38 8.46 4.66
CA VAL A 53 0.88 7.14 4.21
C VAL A 53 0.57 6.30 5.44
N ILE A 54 -0.70 5.96 5.60
CA ILE A 54 -1.21 5.09 6.67
C ILE A 54 -1.37 3.69 6.07
N ILE A 55 -0.85 2.68 6.73
CA ILE A 55 -0.94 1.28 6.30
C ILE A 55 -1.92 0.57 7.22
N ASP A 56 -2.99 0.03 6.63
CA ASP A 56 -4.02 -0.76 7.30
C ASP A 56 -3.86 -2.22 6.83
N GLU A 57 -3.32 -3.06 7.73
CA GLU A 57 -3.30 -4.51 7.53
C GLU A 57 -4.70 -5.05 7.80
N ARG A 58 -5.45 -5.31 6.74
CA ARG A 58 -6.65 -6.13 6.84
C ARG A 58 -6.25 -7.56 6.52
N GLU A 59 -6.17 -8.39 7.56
CA GLU A 59 -6.33 -9.82 7.36
C GLU A 59 -7.57 -10.01 6.49
N ALA A 60 -7.42 -10.74 5.38
CA ALA A 60 -8.53 -11.06 4.51
C ALA A 60 -9.54 -11.86 5.33
N ALA A 61 -10.48 -11.16 5.96
CA ALA A 61 -11.61 -11.74 6.65
C ALA A 61 -12.45 -12.40 5.56
N TYR A 62 -12.20 -13.69 5.38
CA TYR A 62 -13.00 -14.59 4.57
C TYR A 62 -14.34 -14.85 5.26
#